data_AF-A0A661EMK7-F1
#
_entry.id   AF-A0A661EMK7-F1
#
_cell.length_a   1.000
_cell.length_b   1.000
_cell.length_c   1.000
_cell.angle_alpha   90.00
_cell.angle_beta   90.00
_cell.angle_gamma   90.00
#
_symmetry.space_group_name_H-M   'P 1'
#
loop_
_entity.id
_entity.type
_entity.pdbx_description
1 polymer ?
#
loop_
_entity_poly.entity_id
_entity_poly.type
_entity_poly.pdbx_seq_one_letter_code
_entity_poly.pdbx_strand_id
1 'polypeptide(L)'
;AQDARLAEIYVGIYEFMASALKEITIEQVIKPHTFDDHFQLSGNDWIAAGNGWQVYQEEMNSVIATRINRQLSACRPDARALLELATGIAYRDRAVSADQAQPVYVRDQVTHRK
;
A
#
# COMPACT_ATOMS: atom_id res chain seq x y z
N ALA A 1 -0.38 -1.44 -4.07
CA ALA A 1 0.70 -2.43 -3.95
C ALA A 1 1.90 -2.01 -4.79
N GLN A 2 3.09 -1.96 -4.22
CA GLN A 2 4.36 -1.73 -4.94
C GLN A 2 5.21 -3.01 -4.88
N ASP A 3 5.96 -3.32 -5.93
CA ASP A 3 6.91 -4.44 -5.95
C ASP A 3 8.00 -4.24 -4.87
N ALA A 4 8.06 -5.15 -3.89
CA ALA A 4 9.05 -5.14 -2.81
C ALA A 4 10.30 -5.98 -3.14
N ARG A 5 10.39 -6.51 -4.37
CA ARG A 5 11.33 -7.55 -4.78
C ARG A 5 11.11 -8.86 -4.00
N LEU A 6 11.92 -9.87 -4.30
CA LEU A 6 11.90 -11.17 -3.60
C LEU A 6 10.50 -11.86 -3.60
N ALA A 7 9.73 -11.65 -4.66
CA ALA A 7 8.35 -12.15 -4.78
C ALA A 7 7.40 -11.62 -3.68
N GLU A 8 7.62 -10.39 -3.24
CA GLU A 8 6.80 -9.69 -2.25
C GLU A 8 6.26 -8.36 -2.79
N ILE A 9 5.22 -7.86 -2.13
CA ILE A 9 4.63 -6.55 -2.39
C ILE A 9 4.51 -5.73 -1.10
N TYR A 10 4.84 -4.44 -1.18
CA TYR A 10 4.43 -3.44 -0.19
C TYR A 10 2.95 -3.12 -0.40
N VAL A 11 2.14 -3.27 0.64
CA VAL A 11 0.70 -3.03 0.61
C VAL A 11 0.31 -2.06 1.72
N GLY A 12 -0.41 -1.01 1.31
CA GLY A 12 -1.22 -0.19 2.19
C GLY A 12 -2.63 -0.12 1.59
N ILE A 13 -3.64 -0.10 2.45
CA ILE A 13 -5.05 -0.06 2.05
C ILE A 13 -5.67 1.15 2.72
N TYR A 14 -6.30 1.99 1.90
CA TYR A 14 -6.81 3.27 2.34
C TYR A 14 -8.23 3.45 1.84
N GLU A 15 -9.01 4.16 2.64
CA GLU A 15 -10.31 4.70 2.27
C GLU A 15 -10.16 6.20 2.01
N PHE A 16 -10.74 6.69 0.92
CA PHE A 16 -10.78 8.13 0.66
C PHE A 16 -12.15 8.68 1.06
N MET A 17 -12.20 9.45 2.14
CA MET A 17 -13.44 10.03 2.67
C MET A 17 -13.25 11.52 2.98
N ALA A 18 -14.22 12.35 2.61
CA ALA A 18 -14.26 13.77 2.97
C ALA A 18 -12.93 14.53 2.67
N SER A 19 -12.30 14.23 1.54
CA SER A 19 -11.00 14.79 1.12
C SER A 19 -9.80 14.37 1.98
N ALA A 20 -9.92 13.28 2.75
CA ALA A 20 -8.84 12.71 3.54
C ALA A 20 -8.64 11.23 3.20
N LEU A 21 -7.37 10.81 3.17
CA LEU A 21 -6.98 9.40 3.12
C LEU A 21 -6.95 8.86 4.55
N LYS A 22 -7.78 7.85 4.81
CA LYS A 22 -7.78 7.10 6.05
C LYS A 22 -7.17 5.73 5.81
N GLU A 23 -6.18 5.38 6.61
CA GLU A 23 -5.57 4.05 6.60
C GLU A 23 -6.56 3.01 7.16
N ILE A 24 -6.75 1.90 6.44
CA ILE A 24 -7.57 0.75 6.86
C ILE A 24 -6.69 -0.30 7.53
N THR A 25 -5.47 -0.50 7.02
CA THR A 25 -4.47 -1.43 7.55
C THR A 25 -3.12 -0.76 7.60
N ILE A 26 -2.32 -1.13 8.60
CA ILE A 26 -0.90 -0.76 8.67
C ILE A 26 -0.20 -1.26 7.41
N GLU A 27 0.71 -0.44 6.88
CA GLU A 27 1.58 -0.83 5.76
C GLU A 27 2.37 -2.11 6.06
N GLN A 28 2.36 -3.05 5.12
CA GLN A 28 2.95 -4.38 5.31
C GLN A 28 3.64 -4.87 4.04
N VAL A 29 4.57 -5.82 4.21
CA VAL A 29 5.16 -6.61 3.13
C VAL A 29 4.55 -8.00 3.16
N ILE A 30 3.94 -8.43 2.06
CA ILE A 30 3.33 -9.76 1.95
C ILE A 30 3.67 -10.41 0.61
N LYS A 31 3.38 -11.72 0.50
CA LYS A 31 3.38 -12.40 -0.80
C LYS A 31 2.08 -12.09 -1.56
N PRO A 32 2.12 -11.89 -2.88
CA PRO A 32 0.93 -11.59 -3.67
C PRO A 32 -0.20 -12.61 -3.48
N HIS A 33 0.13 -13.90 -3.51
CA HIS A 33 -0.85 -14.97 -3.35
C HIS A 33 -1.54 -15.04 -1.97
N THR A 34 -1.06 -14.32 -0.94
CA THR A 34 -1.70 -14.29 0.39
C THR A 34 -2.61 -13.09 0.57
N PHE A 35 -2.80 -12.25 -0.45
CA PHE A 35 -3.49 -10.96 -0.31
C PHE A 35 -4.92 -11.10 0.23
N ASP A 36 -5.74 -11.98 -0.34
CA ASP A 36 -7.15 -12.11 0.07
C ASP A 36 -7.29 -12.72 1.48
N ASP A 37 -6.47 -13.74 1.79
CA ASP A 37 -6.43 -14.36 3.11
C ASP A 37 -6.02 -13.37 4.21
N HIS A 38 -5.10 -12.46 3.87
CA HIS A 38 -4.50 -11.52 4.82
C HIS A 38 -5.39 -10.31 5.10
N PHE A 39 -6.06 -9.76 4.09
CA PHE A 39 -6.85 -8.53 4.23
C PHE A 39 -8.37 -8.72 4.23
N GLN A 40 -8.87 -9.83 3.66
CA GLN A 40 -10.29 -10.20 3.64
C GLN A 40 -11.20 -9.02 3.27
N LEU A 41 -10.86 -8.31 2.18
CA LEU A 41 -11.53 -7.07 1.80
C LEU A 41 -12.99 -7.33 1.45
N SER A 42 -13.88 -6.54 2.06
CA SER A 42 -15.30 -6.50 1.71
C SER A 42 -15.57 -5.53 0.55
N GLY A 43 -16.64 -5.77 -0.20
CA GLY A 43 -17.05 -4.91 -1.32
C GLY A 43 -16.26 -5.17 -2.61
N ASN A 44 -16.73 -4.56 -3.71
CA ASN A 44 -16.26 -4.89 -5.07
C ASN A 44 -15.78 -3.66 -5.86
N ASP A 45 -15.56 -2.52 -5.20
CA ASP A 45 -15.28 -1.24 -5.87
C ASP A 45 -13.87 -0.70 -5.56
N TRP A 46 -12.91 -1.62 -5.41
CA TRP A 46 -11.55 -1.26 -5.04
C TRP A 46 -10.72 -0.82 -6.24
N ILE A 47 -9.89 0.21 -6.03
CA ILE A 47 -8.90 0.66 -7.00
C ILE A 47 -7.52 0.10 -6.62
N ALA A 48 -6.92 -0.64 -7.55
CA ALA A 48 -5.55 -1.13 -7.43
C ALA A 48 -4.56 -0.10 -7.98
N ALA A 49 -3.62 0.38 -7.17
CA ALA A 49 -2.55 1.28 -7.63
C ALA A 49 -1.15 0.75 -7.31
N GLY A 50 -0.19 0.99 -8.22
CA GLY A 50 1.22 0.67 -8.09
C GLY A 50 1.69 -0.53 -8.92
N ASN A 51 3.01 -0.64 -9.12
CA ASN A 51 3.57 -1.60 -10.09
C ASN A 51 3.45 -3.07 -9.69
N GLY A 52 3.24 -3.38 -8.40
CA GLY A 52 3.11 -4.77 -7.93
C GLY A 52 1.96 -5.51 -8.63
N TRP A 53 0.90 -4.79 -9.00
CA TRP A 53 -0.25 -5.33 -9.75
C TRP A 53 0.09 -5.77 -11.18
N GLN A 54 1.13 -5.20 -11.78
CA GLN A 54 1.62 -5.63 -13.09
C GLN A 54 2.70 -6.70 -12.96
N VAL A 55 3.61 -6.57 -11.99
CA VAL A 55 4.71 -7.53 -11.78
C VAL A 55 4.17 -8.91 -11.39
N TYR A 56 3.14 -8.95 -10.54
CA TYR A 56 2.54 -10.19 -10.01
C TYR A 56 1.11 -10.38 -10.52
N GLN A 57 0.84 -9.99 -11.77
CA GLN A 57 -0.52 -9.93 -12.32
C GLN A 57 -1.27 -11.26 -12.21
N GLU A 58 -0.63 -12.39 -12.51
CA GLU A 58 -1.26 -13.71 -12.44
C GLU A 58 -1.67 -14.09 -11.01
N GLU A 59 -0.77 -13.91 -10.04
CA GLU A 59 -1.03 -14.19 -8.62
C GLU A 59 -2.10 -13.27 -8.04
N MET A 60 -2.04 -11.97 -8.35
CA MET A 60 -3.04 -11.01 -7.86
C MET A 60 -4.41 -11.26 -8.50
N ASN A 61 -4.45 -11.64 -9.78
CA ASN A 61 -5.71 -11.91 -10.46
C ASN A 61 -6.42 -13.15 -9.91
N SER A 62 -5.68 -14.16 -9.44
CA SER A 62 -6.28 -15.37 -8.89
C SER A 62 -6.93 -15.14 -7.52
N VAL A 63 -6.52 -14.12 -6.77
CA VAL A 63 -6.98 -13.89 -5.39
C VAL A 63 -7.96 -12.73 -5.22
N ILE A 64 -7.88 -11.66 -6.04
CA ILE A 64 -8.66 -10.43 -5.76
C ILE A 64 -9.27 -9.74 -7.00
N ALA A 65 -9.03 -10.20 -8.23
CA ALA A 65 -9.44 -9.50 -9.45
C ALA A 65 -10.92 -9.11 -9.49
N THR A 66 -11.82 -9.96 -9.00
CA THR A 66 -13.27 -9.73 -9.05
C THR A 66 -13.74 -8.56 -8.18
N ARG A 67 -12.90 -8.09 -7.25
CA ARG A 67 -13.20 -6.96 -6.35
C ARG A 67 -12.53 -5.64 -6.80
N ILE A 68 -11.75 -5.67 -7.88
CA ILE A 68 -10.98 -4.54 -8.38
C ILE A 68 -11.69 -3.93 -9.61
N ASN A 69 -12.20 -2.71 -9.48
CA ASN A 69 -12.91 -2.02 -10.57
C ASN A 69 -11.95 -1.35 -11.57
N ARG A 70 -10.72 -1.04 -11.13
CA ARG A 70 -9.74 -0.25 -11.88
C ARG A 70 -8.34 -0.57 -11.40
N GLN A 71 -7.44 -0.78 -12.36
CA GLN A 71 -6.01 -0.96 -12.10
C GLN A 71 -5.21 0.22 -12.66
N LEU A 72 -4.38 0.82 -11.82
CA LEU A 72 -3.48 1.93 -12.09
C LEU A 72 -2.04 1.48 -11.86
N SER A 73 -1.60 0.45 -12.60
CA SER A 73 -0.30 -0.21 -12.35
C SER A 73 0.91 0.68 -12.66
N ALA A 74 0.72 1.68 -13.52
CA ALA A 74 1.71 2.73 -13.80
C ALA A 74 1.75 3.85 -12.74
N CYS A 75 0.82 3.85 -11.77
CA CYS A 75 0.80 4.87 -10.72
C CYS A 75 2.10 4.84 -9.92
N ARG A 76 2.68 6.03 -9.68
CA ARG A 76 3.90 6.25 -8.91
C ARG A 76 3.63 7.33 -7.87
N PRO A 77 4.39 7.34 -6.76
CA PRO A 77 4.39 8.47 -5.84
C PRO A 77 4.62 9.78 -6.61
N ASP A 78 3.78 10.76 -6.33
CA ASP A 78 3.81 12.06 -6.97
C ASP A 78 4.09 13.14 -5.92
N ALA A 79 4.94 14.12 -6.26
CA ALA A 79 5.38 15.15 -5.34
C ALA A 79 4.23 16.11 -4.94
N ARG A 80 3.28 16.38 -5.84
CA ARG A 80 2.11 17.22 -5.53
C ARG A 80 1.18 16.49 -4.58
N ALA A 81 0.89 15.21 -4.85
CA ALA A 81 0.09 14.37 -3.94
C ALA A 81 0.74 14.25 -2.54
N LEU A 82 2.08 14.12 -2.48
CA LEU A 82 2.81 14.10 -1.22
C LEU A 82 2.67 15.42 -0.44
N LEU A 83 2.75 16.57 -1.12
CA LEU A 83 2.57 17.88 -0.49
C LEU A 83 1.15 18.07 0.07
N GLU A 84 0.13 17.64 -0.69
CA GLU A 84 -1.27 17.66 -0.24
C GLU A 84 -1.47 16.81 1.02
N LEU A 85 -0.86 15.62 1.06
CA LEU A 85 -0.87 14.76 2.25
C LEU A 85 -0.19 15.42 3.44
N ALA A 86 1.02 15.95 3.25
CA ALA A 86 1.82 16.55 4.32
C ALA A 86 1.17 17.79 4.94
N THR A 87 0.40 18.55 4.15
CA THR A 87 -0.31 19.76 4.61
C THR A 87 -1.74 19.48 5.09
N GLY A 88 -2.26 18.27 4.83
CA GLY A 88 -3.59 17.84 5.26
C GLY A 88 -3.70 17.57 6.76
N ILE A 89 -4.95 17.54 7.26
CA ILE A 89 -5.27 17.38 8.70
C ILE A 89 -4.61 16.13 9.32
N ALA A 90 -4.49 15.04 8.55
CA ALA A 90 -3.94 13.79 9.05
C ALA A 90 -2.44 13.85 9.41
N TYR A 91 -1.67 14.72 8.74
CA TYR A 91 -0.20 14.78 8.86
C TYR A 91 0.35 16.14 9.32
N ARG A 92 -0.49 17.20 9.39
CA ARG A 92 -0.03 18.56 9.71
C ARG A 92 0.77 18.70 11.01
N ASP A 93 0.46 17.86 12.01
CA ASP A 93 1.09 17.89 13.34
C ASP A 93 2.13 16.77 13.53
N ARG A 94 2.59 16.13 12.44
CA ARG A 94 3.57 15.04 12.47
C ARG A 94 4.97 15.46 12.01
N ALA A 95 5.20 16.76 11.83
CA ALA A 95 6.51 17.26 11.45
C ALA A 95 7.55 16.98 12.56
N VAL A 96 8.74 16.55 12.13
CA VAL A 96 9.89 16.31 13.02
C VAL A 96 11.07 17.16 12.58
N SER A 97 12.06 17.33 13.45
CA SER A 97 13.32 17.98 13.06
C SER A 97 14.06 17.14 12.02
N ALA A 98 14.91 17.79 11.23
CA ALA A 98 15.60 17.14 10.11
C ALA A 98 16.44 15.92 10.56
N ASP A 99 17.04 15.97 11.74
CA ASP A 99 17.82 14.87 12.33
C ASP A 99 16.97 13.68 12.81
N GLN A 100 15.65 13.88 12.99
CA GLN A 100 14.71 12.84 13.41
C GLN A 100 13.96 12.21 12.23
N ALA A 101 14.15 12.70 11.00
CA ALA A 101 13.54 12.11 9.82
C ALA A 101 14.16 10.72 9.54
N GLN A 102 13.35 9.66 9.64
CA GLN A 102 13.79 8.28 9.47
C GLN A 102 12.94 7.54 8.41
N PRO A 103 13.55 6.61 7.66
CA PRO A 103 12.80 5.76 6.74
C PRO A 103 11.91 4.78 7.52
N VAL A 104 10.75 4.47 6.95
CA VAL A 104 9.87 3.41 7.46
C VAL A 104 10.44 2.05 7.05
N TYR A 105 10.71 1.20 8.04
CA TYR A 105 11.10 -0.19 7.82
C TYR A 105 9.87 -1.08 7.89
N VAL A 106 9.30 -1.41 6.72
CA VAL A 106 8.02 -2.15 6.61
C VAL A 106 8.20 -3.69 6.63
N ARG A 107 9.43 -4.18 6.41
CA ARG A 107 9.71 -5.62 6.46
C ARG A 107 9.93 -6.03 7.91
N ASP A 108 8.99 -6.76 8.48
CA ASP A 108 9.17 -7.35 9.80
C ASP A 108 10.24 -8.46 9.74
N GLN A 109 11.25 -8.30 10.59
CA GLN A 109 12.40 -9.18 10.90
C GLN A 109 12.83 -10.25 9.88
N VAL A 110 14.05 -10.09 9.36
CA VAL A 110 14.82 -11.09 8.57
C VAL A 110 15.28 -12.30 9.42
N THR A 111 14.76 -12.48 10.63
CA THR A 111 15.10 -13.56 11.56
C THR A 111 13.83 -13.87 12.35
N HIS A 112 13.23 -15.06 12.28
CA HIS A 112 13.74 -16.27 12.91
C HIS A 112 13.40 -17.52 12.11
N ARG A 113 14.43 -18.26 11.69
CA ARG A 113 14.36 -19.70 11.52
C ARG A 113 15.29 -20.35 12.56
N LYS A 114 14.69 -20.99 13.55
CA LYS A 114 15.19 -22.28 14.04
C LYS A 114 14.30 -23.35 13.42
#